data_AF-A0A376LC83-F1
#
_entry.id   AF-A0A376LC83-F1
#
_cell.length_a   1.000
_cell.length_b   1.000
_cell.length_c   1.000
_cell.angle_alpha   90.00
_cell.angle_beta   90.00
_cell.angle_gamma   90.00
#
_symmetry.space_group_name_H-M   'P 1'
#
loop_
_entity.id
_entity.type
_entity.pdbx_description
1 polymer ?
#
loop_
_entity_poly.entity_id
_entity_poly.type
_entity_poly.pdbx_seq_one_letter_code
_entity_poly.pdbx_strand_id
1 'polypeptide(L)' 'MAAKIRRDDEVIVLTGKDKGKRGKVKNVLSSGKVIVEGINLVKKHQKPVPAPEPTGWHR' A
#
# COMPACT_ATOMS: atom_id res chain seq x y z
N MET A 1 -23.24 1.47 -6.30
CA MET A 1 -22.51 2.72 -6.61
C MET A 1 -21.23 2.34 -7.32
N ALA A 2 -20.98 2.86 -8.52
CA ALA A 2 -19.70 2.66 -9.19
C ALA A 2 -18.59 3.30 -8.35
N ALA A 3 -17.53 2.54 -8.03
CA ALA A 3 -16.34 3.12 -7.43
C ALA A 3 -15.79 4.16 -8.41
N LYS A 4 -15.87 5.45 -8.03
CA LYS A 4 -15.48 6.58 -8.88
C LYS A 4 -13.95 6.66 -9.10
N ILE A 5 -13.19 5.84 -8.37
CA ILE A 5 -11.73 5.80 -8.34
C ILE A 5 -11.28 4.42 -8.82
N ARG A 6 -10.35 4.39 -9.77
CA ARG A 6 -9.77 3.17 -10.34
C ARG A 6 -8.32 3.01 -9.90
N ARG A 7 -7.78 1.81 -10.14
CA ARG A 7 -6.33 1.59 -10.02
C ARG A 7 -5.61 2.47 -11.04
N ASP A 8 -4.43 2.92 -10.65
CA ASP A 8 -3.56 3.82 -11.42
C ASP A 8 -3.99 5.28 -11.55
N ASP A 9 -5.14 5.67 -11.00
CA ASP A 9 -5.54 7.09 -10.94
C ASP A 9 -4.63 7.90 -10.00
N GLU A 10 -4.40 9.17 -10.36
CA GLU A 10 -3.75 10.15 -9.48
C GLU A 10 -4.80 10.86 -8.62
N VAL A 11 -4.61 10.85 -7.31
CA VAL A 11 -5.56 11.43 -6.35
C VAL A 11 -4.85 12.35 -5.36
N ILE A 12 -5.60 13.33 -4.84
CA ILE A 12 -5.15 14.23 -3.78
C ILE A 12 -5.95 13.98 -2.49
N VAL A 13 -5.26 13.97 -1.36
CA VAL A 13 -5.90 13.83 -0.04
C VAL A 13 -6.51 15.17 0.38
N LEU A 14 -7.83 15.21 0.58
CA LEU A 14 -8.55 16.43 0.93
C LEU A 14 -8.51 16.76 2.42
N THR A 15 -8.44 15.74 3.28
CA THR A 15 -8.55 15.87 4.75
C THR A 15 -7.69 14.83 5.49
N GLY A 16 -7.37 15.10 6.76
CA GLY A 16 -6.56 14.22 7.62
C GLY A 16 -5.09 14.61 7.72
N LYS A 17 -4.28 13.73 8.34
CA LYS A 17 -2.84 13.95 8.61
C LYS A 17 -2.01 14.19 7.35
N ASP A 18 -2.41 13.58 6.24
CA ASP A 18 -1.71 13.65 4.96
C ASP A 18 -2.41 14.59 3.95
N LYS A 19 -3.21 15.56 4.43
CA LYS A 19 -3.91 16.54 3.59
C LYS A 19 -2.95 17.26 2.62
N GLY A 20 -3.38 17.38 1.37
CA GLY A 20 -2.63 18.07 0.30
C GLY A 20 -1.61 17.18 -0.42
N LYS A 21 -1.29 16.00 0.11
CA LYS A 21 -0.43 15.05 -0.60
C LYS A 21 -1.14 14.42 -1.78
N ARG A 22 -0.41 14.25 -2.87
CA ARG A 22 -0.85 13.54 -4.08
C ARG A 22 -0.18 12.18 -4.13
N GLY A 23 -0.85 11.21 -4.73
CA GLY A 23 -0.29 9.90 -4.96
C GLY A 23 -1.13 9.06 -5.91
N LYS A 24 -0.51 8.00 -6.41
CA LYS A 24 -1.14 7.05 -7.32
C LYS A 24 -1.88 5.97 -6.54
N VAL A 25 -3.06 5.58 -7.02
CA VAL A 25 -3.86 4.51 -6.41
C VAL A 25 -3.26 3.16 -6.78
N LYS A 26 -2.69 2.49 -5.78
CA LYS A 26 -2.10 1.15 -5.93
C LYS A 26 -3.16 0.05 -5.89
N ASN A 27 -4.14 0.18 -5.00
CA ASN A 27 -5.21 -0.81 -4.86
C ASN A 27 -6.51 -0.16 -4.39
N VAL A 28 -7.63 -0.68 -4.92
CA VAL A 28 -8.98 -0.35 -4.48
C VAL A 28 -9.53 -1.57 -3.76
N LEU A 29 -9.84 -1.43 -2.48
CA LEU A 29 -10.39 -2.49 -1.66
C LEU A 29 -11.92 -2.47 -1.75
N SER A 30 -12.54 -3.65 -1.74
CA SER A 30 -14.01 -3.82 -1.79
C SER A 30 -14.72 -3.17 -0.60
N SER A 31 -13.98 -2.90 0.49
CA SER A 31 -14.47 -2.23 1.71
C SER A 31 -14.60 -0.70 1.58
N GLY A 32 -14.47 -0.16 0.37
CA GLY A 32 -14.55 1.29 0.12
C GLY A 32 -13.28 2.05 0.52
N LYS A 33 -12.18 1.35 0.80
CA LYS A 33 -10.87 1.92 1.12
C LYS A 33 -9.95 1.85 -0.10
N VAL A 34 -9.03 2.80 -0.21
CA VAL A 34 -8.01 2.84 -1.27
C VAL A 34 -6.62 2.92 -0.67
N ILE A 35 -5.68 2.20 -1.27
CA ILE A 35 -4.27 2.27 -0.93
C ILE A 35 -3.61 3.20 -1.94
N VAL A 36 -3.09 4.32 -1.44
CA VAL A 36 -2.38 5.34 -2.22
C VAL A 36 -0.91 5.30 -1.84
N GLU A 37 -0.02 5.37 -2.83
CA GLU A 37 1.41 5.37 -2.59
C GLU A 37 1.85 6.61 -1.77
N GLY A 38 2.74 6.39 -0.78
CA GLY A 38 3.32 7.47 0.03
C GLY A 38 2.40 8.06 1.11
N ILE A 39 1.17 7.55 1.26
CA ILE A 39 0.19 8.01 2.28
C ILE A 39 0.13 7.00 3.42
N ASN A 40 -0.10 7.48 4.66
CA ASN A 40 -0.21 6.64 5.86
C ASN A 40 1.02 5.73 6.11
N LEU A 41 2.22 6.29 5.94
CA LEU A 41 3.48 5.60 6.25
C LEU A 41 3.61 5.41 7.77
N VAL A 42 3.67 4.15 8.20
CA VAL A 42 3.81 3.77 9.60
C VAL A 42 4.94 2.76 9.78
N LYS A 43 5.70 2.89 10.89
CA LYS A 43 6.69 1.89 11.26
C LYS A 43 5.96 0.67 11.85
N LYS A 44 6.15 -0.50 11.24
CA LYS A 44 5.65 -1.77 11.77
C LYS A 44 6.81 -2.52 12.43
N HIS A 45 6.64 -2.90 13.69
CA HIS A 45 7.56 -3.84 14.34
C HIS A 45 7.29 -5.24 13.78
N GLN A 46 8.26 -5.81 13.08
CA GLN A 46 8.16 -7.14 12.49
C GLN A 46 9.05 -8.08 13.30
N LYS A 47 8.50 -9.23 13.73
CA LYS A 47 9.28 -10.28 14.38
C LYS A 47 10.41 -10.72 13.44
N PRO A 48 11.66 -10.86 13.91
CA PRO A 48 12.76 -11.33 13.08
C PRO A 48 12.42 -12.70 12.51
N VAL A 49 12.49 -12.81 11.19
CA VAL A 49 12.39 -14.10 10.49
C VAL A 49 13.80 -14.66 10.32
N PRO A 50 14.04 -15.94 10.65
CA PRO A 50 15.30 -16.59 10.32
C PRO A 50 15.52 -16.56 8.81
N ALA A 51 16.77 -16.37 8.39
CA ALA A 51 17.11 -16.27 6.97
C ALA A 51 16.67 -17.55 6.22
N PRO A 52 16.13 -17.43 4.99
CA PRO A 52 15.84 -18.59 4.17
C PRO A 52 17.13 -19.37 3.90
N GLU A 53 17.11 -20.67 4.20
CA GLU A 53 18.21 -21.59 3.91
C GLU A 53 18.44 -21.60 2.38
N PRO A 54 19.69 -21.42 1.90
CA PRO A 54 19.98 -21.58 0.49
C PRO A 54 19.78 -23.06 0.13
N THR A 55 18.72 -23.35 -0.62
CA THR A 55 18.44 -24.69 -1.14
C THR A 55 19.51 -25.08 -2.15
N GLY A 56 20.58 -25.67 -1.65
CA GLY A 56 21.59 -26.36 -2.45
C GLY A 56 21.01 -27.66 -2.97
N TRP A 57 20.78 -27.74 -4.28
CA TRP A 57 20.52 -29.01 -4.95
C TRP A 57 21.80 -29.86 -4.88
N HIS A 58 21.87 -30.76 -3.90
CA HIS A 58 22.88 -31.80 -3.89
C HIS A 58 22.55 -32.78 -5.02
N ARG A 59 23.45 -32.82 -6.02
CA ARG A 59 23.54 -33.87 -7.03
C ARG A 59 23.80 -35.22 -6.39
#